data_AF-A0A957NQ23-F1
#
_entry.id   AF-A0A957NQ23-F1
#
_cell.length_a   1.000
_cell.length_b   1.000
_cell.length_c   1.000
_cell.angle_alpha   90.00
_cell.angle_beta   90.00
_cell.angle_gamma   90.00
#
_symmetry.space_group_name_H-M   'P 1'
#
loop_
_entity.id
_entity.type
_entity.pdbx_description
1 polymer ?
#
loop_
_entity_poly.entity_id
_entity_poly.type
_entity_poly.pdbx_seq_one_letter_code
_entity_poly.pdbx_strand_id
1 'polypeptide(L)' 'ADDLGKLPFAVGLSRASRRIIQQNLAVSLGVIGLLIVTSVWGVVQLSGAVVLHEGSTLIVILNALRLLRYRL' A
#
# COMPACT_ATOMS: atom_id res chain seq x y z
N ALA A 1 29.57 -22.40 1.05
CA ALA A 1 30.00 -21.10 0.51
C ALA A 1 28.74 -20.29 0.30
N ASP A 2 28.60 -19.15 0.99
CA ASP A 2 27.51 -18.23 0.76
C ASP A 2 27.51 -17.79 -0.71
N ASP A 3 26.37 -17.96 -1.37
CA ASP A 3 26.22 -17.71 -2.79
C ASP A 3 26.08 -16.19 -3.00
N LEU A 4 27.22 -15.47 -2.94
CA LEU A 4 27.30 -14.02 -3.07
C LEU A 4 26.64 -13.49 -4.36
N GLY A 5 26.40 -14.35 -5.36
CA GLY A 5 25.62 -14.03 -6.56
C GLY A 5 24.14 -13.70 -6.31
N LYS A 6 23.57 -14.05 -5.15
CA LYS A 6 22.16 -13.75 -4.79
C LYS A 6 21.96 -12.42 -4.07
N LEU A 7 23.05 -11.79 -3.61
CA LEU A 7 23.01 -10.49 -2.93
C LEU A 7 22.39 -9.38 -3.79
N PRO A 8 22.77 -9.21 -5.07
CA PRO A 8 22.15 -8.19 -5.93
C PRO A 8 20.63 -8.40 -6.09
N PHE A 9 20.19 -9.66 -6.19
CA PHE A 9 18.78 -10.02 -6.26
C PHE A 9 18.02 -9.60 -5.00
N ALA A 10 18.54 -9.99 -3.84
CA ALA A 10 17.90 -9.69 -2.56
C ALA A 10 17.83 -8.17 -2.30
N VAL A 11 18.90 -7.43 -2.64
CA VAL A 11 18.92 -5.95 -2.51
C VAL A 11 17.92 -5.29 -3.46
N GLY A 12 17.83 -5.75 -4.71
CA GLY A 12 16.84 -5.25 -5.66
C GLY A 12 15.40 -5.48 -5.19
N LEU A 13 15.09 -6.71 -4.75
CA LEU A 13 13.78 -7.07 -4.22
C LEU A 13 13.43 -6.25 -2.97
N SER A 14 14.39 -6.05 -2.06
CA SER A 14 14.20 -5.22 -0.86
C SER A 14 13.86 -3.77 -1.21
N ARG A 15 14.56 -3.17 -2.19
CA ARG A 15 14.25 -1.81 -2.66
C ARG A 15 12.86 -1.73 -3.28
N ALA A 16 12.47 -2.70 -4.11
CA ALA A 16 11.14 -2.77 -4.70
C ALA A 16 10.05 -2.91 -3.62
N SER A 17 10.27 -3.79 -2.64
CA SER A 17 9.38 -3.98 -1.49
C SER A 17 9.23 -2.69 -0.67
N ARG A 18 10.34 -2.01 -0.36
CA ARG A 18 10.33 -0.73 0.38
C ARG A 18 9.51 0.33 -0.34
N ARG A 19 9.59 0.41 -1.68
CA ARG A 19 8.79 1.35 -2.47
C ARG A 19 7.29 1.06 -2.36
N ILE A 20 6.91 -0.22 -2.43
CA ILE A 20 5.49 -0.64 -2.28
C ILE A 20 4.98 -0.35 -0.87
N ILE A 21 5.79 -0.61 0.17
CA ILE A 21 5.44 -0.28 1.56
C ILE A 21 5.17 1.23 1.71
N GLN A 22 6.05 2.08 1.15
CA GLN A 22 5.86 3.54 1.20
C GLN A 22 4.59 3.99 0.46
N GLN A 23 4.26 3.36 -0.67
CA GLN A 23 3.02 3.63 -1.40
C GLN A 23 1.79 3.22 -0.59
N ASN A 24 1.80 2.02 0.00
CA ASN A 24 0.71 1.54 0.83
C ASN A 24 0.48 2.47 2.03
N LEU A 25 1.57 2.89 2.69
CA LEU A 25 1.48 3.82 3.81
C LEU A 25 0.88 5.16 3.38
N ALA A 26 1.30 5.71 2.23
CA ALA A 26 0.76 6.95 1.70
C ALA A 26 -0.75 6.83 1.41
N VAL A 27 -1.19 5.71 0.82
CA VAL A 27 -2.62 5.45 0.56
C VAL A 27 -3.39 5.34 1.87
N SER A 28 -2.92 4.52 2.82
CA SER A 28 -3.60 4.32 4.11
C SER A 28 -3.73 5.62 4.89
N LEU A 29 -2.66 6.40 4.99
CA LEU A 29 -2.69 7.71 5.65
C LEU A 29 -3.61 8.70 4.93
N GLY A 30 -3.60 8.70 3.60
CA GLY A 30 -4.48 9.53 2.79
C GLY A 30 -5.96 9.22 3.02
N VAL A 31 -6.33 7.93 3.06
CA VAL A 31 -7.72 7.49 3.30
C VAL A 31 -8.16 7.84 4.71
N ILE A 32 -7.32 7.58 5.73
CA ILE A 32 -7.62 7.94 7.11
C ILE A 32 -7.81 9.46 7.23
N GLY A 33 -6.89 10.25 6.68
CA GLY A 33 -6.99 11.71 6.69
C GLY A 33 -8.24 12.22 5.99
N LEU A 34 -8.55 11.67 4.81
CA LEU A 34 -9.77 12.00 4.06
C LEU A 34 -11.02 11.68 4.88
N LEU A 35 -11.11 10.47 5.44
CA LEU A 35 -12.27 10.04 6.22
C LEU A 35 -12.47 10.90 7.47
N ILE A 36 -11.39 11.27 8.17
CA ILE A 36 -11.46 12.18 9.32
C ILE A 36 -12.04 13.53 8.88
N VAL A 37 -11.49 14.14 7.83
CA VAL A 37 -11.97 15.42 7.29
C VAL A 37 -13.45 15.30 6.90
N THR A 38 -13.81 14.33 6.06
CA THR A 38 -15.21 14.21 5.61
C THR A 38 -16.17 13.90 6.76
N SER A 39 -15.73 13.19 7.80
CA SER A 39 -16.56 12.88 8.98
C SER A 39 -16.81 14.11 9.84
N VAL A 40 -15.77 14.92 10.08
CA VAL A 40 -15.90 16.17 10.87
C VAL A 40 -16.85 17.16 10.20
N TRP A 41 -16.78 17.27 8.87
CA TRP A 41 -17.69 18.13 8.11
C TRP A 41 -19.05 17.48 7.79
N GLY A 42 -19.27 16.22 8.15
CA GLY A 42 -20.53 15.51 7.91
C GLY A 42 -20.86 15.27 6.42
N VAL A 43 -19.86 15.29 5.54
CA VAL A 43 -20.05 15.17 4.08
C VAL A 43 -20.35 13.74 3.66
N VAL A 44 -19.81 12.76 4.39
CA VAL A 44 -19.92 11.34 4.05
C VAL A 44 -20.71 10.61 5.14
N GLN A 45 -21.75 9.88 4.73
CA GLN A 45 -22.53 9.00 5.61
C GLN A 45 -21.74 7.74 5.97
N LEU A 46 -22.14 7.06 7.06
CA LEU A 46 -21.46 5.85 7.57
C LEU A 46 -21.24 4.78 6.47
N SER A 47 -22.26 4.52 5.66
CA SER A 47 -22.17 3.55 4.55
C SER A 47 -21.09 3.93 3.54
N GLY A 48 -21.00 5.20 3.16
CA GLY A 48 -19.97 5.71 2.26
C GLY A 48 -18.57 5.64 2.87
N ALA A 49 -18.43 5.94 4.16
CA ALA A 49 -17.16 5.85 4.87
C ALA A 49 -16.63 4.40 4.90
N VAL A 50 -17.51 3.43 5.16
CA VAL A 50 -17.17 2.00 5.13
C VAL A 50 -16.72 1.57 3.74
N VAL A 51 -17.46 1.95 2.69
CA VAL A 51 -17.08 1.61 1.30
C VAL A 51 -15.72 2.21 0.92
N LEU A 52 -15.44 3.46 1.33
CA LEU A 52 -14.13 4.08 1.08
C LEU A 52 -13.01 3.39 1.84
N HIS A 53 -13.23 3.03 3.11
CA HIS A 53 -12.26 2.31 3.93
C HIS A 53 -11.95 0.92 3.34
N GLU A 54 -12.98 0.10 3.10
CA GLU A 54 -12.81 -1.25 2.57
C GLU A 54 -12.36 -1.24 1.10
N GLY A 55 -12.78 -0.27 0.31
CA GLY A 55 -12.26 -0.08 -1.05
C GLY A 55 -10.75 0.19 -1.07
N SER A 56 -10.24 0.92 -0.07
CA SER A 56 -8.81 1.19 0.04
C SER A 56 -7.97 -0.06 0.35
N THR A 57 -8.51 -1.03 1.10
CA THR A 57 -7.81 -2.27 1.39
C THR A 57 -7.57 -3.06 0.11
N LEU A 58 -8.55 -3.11 -0.79
CA LEU A 58 -8.41 -3.71 -2.12
C LEU A 58 -7.31 -3.01 -2.94
N ILE A 59 -7.26 -1.68 -2.94
CA ILE A 59 -6.21 -0.91 -3.65
C ILE A 59 -4.82 -1.28 -3.13
N VAL A 60 -4.65 -1.33 -1.81
CA VAL A 60 -3.39 -1.69 -1.15
C VAL A 60 -2.98 -3.13 -1.46
N ILE A 61 -3.92 -4.07 -1.45
CA ILE A 61 -3.68 -5.47 -1.82
C ILE A 61 -3.21 -5.56 -3.28
N LEU A 62 -3.89 -4.89 -4.21
CA LEU A 62 -3.50 -4.86 -5.62
C LEU A 62 -2.10 -4.29 -5.81
N ASN A 63 -1.73 -3.25 -5.05
CA ASN A 63 -0.38 -2.70 -5.08
C ASN A 63 0.67 -3.68 -4.54
N ALA A 64 0.35 -4.42 -3.48
CA ALA A 64 1.22 -5.48 -2.95
C ALA A 64 1.44 -6.62 -3.96
N LEU A 65 0.40 -7.02 -4.70
CA LEU A 65 0.49 -8.03 -5.76
C LEU A 65 1.43 -7.64 -6.91
N ARG A 66 1.77 -6.35 -7.06
CA ARG A 66 2.79 -5.91 -8.02
C ARG A 66 4.17 -6.47 -7.71
N LEU A 67 4.49 -6.71 -6.43
CA LEU A 67 5.78 -7.29 -6.02
C LEU A 67 5.94 -8.73 -6.51
N LEU A 68 4.86 -9.49 -6.64
CA LEU A 68 4.91 -10.88 -7.16
C LEU A 68 5.37 -10.95 -8.62
N ARG A 69 5.22 -9.84 -9.36
CA ARG A 69 5.70 -9.73 -10.74
C ARG A 69 7.13 -9.21 -10.84
N TYR A 70 7.80 -8.96 -9.70
CA TYR A 70 9.18 -8.52 -9.70
C TYR A 70 10.08 -9.64 -10.25
N ARG A 71 10.67 -9.37 -11.42
CA ARG A 71 11.71 -10.18 -12.03
C ARG A 71 12.98 -9.34 -12.08
N LEU A 72 14.11 -9.94 -11.72
CA LEU A 72 15.40 -9.28 -11.73
C LEU A 72 15.94 -9.06 -13.14
#